data_AF-A3VIC7-F1
#
_entry.id   AF-A3VIC7-F1
#
_cell.length_a   1.000
_cell.length_b   1.000
_cell.length_c   1.000
_cell.angle_alpha   90.00
_cell.angle_beta   90.00
_cell.angle_gamma   90.00
#
_symmetry.space_group_name_H-M   'P 1'
#
loop_
_entity.id
_entity.type
_entity.pdbx_description
1 polymer ?
#
loop_
_entity_poly.entity_id
_entity_poly.type
_entity_poly.pdbx_seq_one_letter_code
_entity_poly.pdbx_strand_id
1 'polypeptide(L)'
;MGTAAVALSGCAALSVLTQAQNFAEVKDQVDALSTTTTMPTSGFAVYEGNTVIGADYGSNDNVVLLGDAELTATFTSTGGTMVGTLDNFSGLVLTDAQRTQVENGNVPDDIISAAKSASGDVAITGGVIAGSAVAANSSGTVRMDGSDFAVSGNLMGEFRGTDAAAVQLTEGATFNMTRDGVNPTTGSTIEVDAVQ
;
A
#
# COMPACT_ATOMS: atom_id res chain seq x y z
N MET A 1 -12.30 17.06 31.07
CA MET A 1 -11.31 16.77 30.01
C MET A 1 -11.91 15.67 29.13
N GLY A 2 -12.39 15.96 27.93
CA GLY A 2 -13.18 14.97 27.18
C GLY A 2 -13.65 15.34 25.78
N THR A 3 -12.91 16.17 25.03
CA THR A 3 -13.28 16.59 23.66
C THR A 3 -12.20 16.31 22.62
N ALA A 4 -11.02 15.80 23.01
CA ALA A 4 -9.92 15.54 22.08
C ALA A 4 -10.04 14.20 21.32
N ALA A 5 -10.61 13.17 21.95
CA ALA A 5 -10.72 11.85 21.34
C ALA A 5 -11.66 11.82 20.13
N VAL A 6 -12.77 12.56 20.19
CA VAL A 6 -13.79 12.62 19.11
C VAL A 6 -13.29 13.42 17.90
N ALA A 7 -12.44 14.44 18.13
CA ALA A 7 -11.85 15.25 17.06
C ALA A 7 -10.75 14.48 16.32
N LEU A 8 -9.88 13.75 17.03
CA LEU A 8 -8.82 12.95 16.39
C LEU A 8 -9.38 11.74 15.65
N SER A 9 -10.40 11.06 16.19
CA SER A 9 -11.05 9.95 15.49
C SER A 9 -11.73 10.39 14.20
N GLY A 10 -12.31 11.59 14.17
CA GLY A 10 -12.92 12.17 12.96
C GLY A 10 -11.90 12.46 11.85
N CYS A 11 -10.70 12.96 12.19
CA CYS A 11 -9.63 13.19 11.23
C CYS A 11 -9.07 11.89 10.67
N ALA A 12 -8.86 10.88 11.51
CA ALA A 12 -8.40 9.56 11.07
C ALA A 12 -9.42 8.88 10.16
N ALA A 13 -10.71 8.95 10.52
CA ALA A 13 -11.82 8.45 9.72
C ALA A 13 -11.89 9.08 8.34
N LEU A 14 -11.80 10.40 8.27
CA LEU A 14 -11.79 11.11 6.99
C LEU A 14 -10.55 10.74 6.16
N SER A 15 -9.38 10.65 6.78
CA SER A 15 -8.13 10.25 6.13
C SER A 15 -8.23 8.87 5.50
N VAL A 16 -8.69 7.86 6.24
CA VAL A 16 -8.90 6.50 5.74
C VAL A 16 -9.88 6.46 4.57
N LEU A 17 -11.01 7.17 4.67
CA LEU A 17 -12.00 7.21 3.59
C LEU A 17 -11.46 7.86 2.33
N THR A 18 -10.78 8.99 2.46
CA THR A 18 -10.14 9.68 1.33
C THR A 18 -9.04 8.82 0.71
N GLN A 19 -8.19 8.19 1.52
CA GLN A 19 -7.13 7.30 1.01
C GLN A 19 -7.70 6.07 0.31
N ALA A 20 -8.78 5.46 0.83
CA ALA A 20 -9.44 4.34 0.16
C ALA A 20 -10.07 4.73 -1.17
N GLN A 21 -10.66 5.92 -1.26
CA GLN A 21 -11.19 6.47 -2.52
C GLN A 21 -10.06 6.75 -3.52
N ASN A 22 -9.00 7.43 -3.09
CA ASN A 22 -7.84 7.71 -3.93
C ASN A 22 -7.19 6.42 -4.44
N PHE A 23 -7.02 5.42 -3.57
CA PHE A 23 -6.51 4.11 -3.98
C PHE A 23 -7.40 3.46 -5.04
N ALA A 24 -8.73 3.44 -4.85
CA ALA A 24 -9.65 2.89 -5.84
C ALA A 24 -9.58 3.64 -7.18
N GLU A 25 -9.51 4.98 -7.15
CA GLU A 25 -9.40 5.81 -8.35
C GLU A 25 -8.07 5.59 -9.09
N VAL A 26 -6.94 5.54 -8.38
CA VAL A 26 -5.63 5.27 -8.97
C VAL A 26 -5.58 3.84 -9.51
N LYS A 27 -6.10 2.87 -8.76
CA LYS A 27 -6.20 1.48 -9.21
C LYS A 27 -7.01 1.35 -10.48
N ASP A 28 -8.18 1.98 -10.56
CA ASP A 28 -9.01 1.98 -11.78
C ASP A 28 -8.27 2.60 -12.97
N GLN A 29 -7.46 3.65 -12.75
CA GLN A 29 -6.61 4.24 -13.79
C GLN A 29 -5.52 3.27 -14.25
N VAL A 30 -4.81 2.62 -13.31
CA VAL A 30 -3.75 1.65 -13.61
C VAL A 30 -4.31 0.42 -14.33
N ASP A 31 -5.44 -0.12 -13.86
CA ASP A 31 -6.10 -1.31 -14.43
C ASP A 31 -6.72 -1.02 -15.81
N ALA A 32 -7.04 0.25 -16.12
CA ALA A 32 -7.48 0.66 -17.45
C ALA A 32 -6.34 0.70 -18.49
N LEU A 33 -5.07 0.73 -18.06
CA LEU A 33 -3.92 0.77 -18.96
C LEU A 33 -3.59 -0.62 -19.52
N SER A 34 -2.98 -0.63 -20.70
CA SER A 34 -2.53 -1.88 -21.32
C SER A 34 -1.43 -2.54 -20.49
N THR A 35 -1.53 -3.87 -20.36
CA THR A 35 -0.47 -4.72 -19.82
C THR A 35 0.70 -4.90 -20.80
N THR A 36 0.50 -4.55 -22.07
CA THR A 36 1.57 -4.49 -23.08
C THR A 36 2.22 -3.11 -23.05
N THR A 37 3.37 -3.04 -22.40
CA THR A 37 4.05 -1.78 -22.10
C THR A 37 5.21 -1.53 -23.06
N THR A 38 5.27 -0.32 -23.62
CA THR A 38 6.48 0.16 -24.30
C THR A 38 7.37 0.82 -23.27
N MET A 39 8.53 0.24 -23.00
CA MET A 39 9.43 0.71 -21.95
C MET A 39 10.38 1.81 -22.44
N PRO A 40 10.59 2.88 -21.65
CA PRO A 40 11.68 3.82 -21.91
C PRO A 40 13.04 3.11 -21.88
N THR A 41 13.97 3.54 -22.73
CA THR A 41 15.34 2.99 -22.79
C THR A 41 16.37 3.89 -22.11
N SER A 42 15.95 5.03 -21.58
CA SER A 42 16.79 5.97 -20.82
C SER A 42 15.92 6.96 -20.04
N GLY A 43 16.51 7.62 -19.04
CA GLY A 43 15.85 8.68 -18.27
C GLY A 43 15.33 8.20 -16.93
N PHE A 44 14.52 9.04 -16.29
CA PHE A 44 13.86 8.74 -15.02
C PHE A 44 12.41 9.20 -15.07
N ALA A 45 11.57 8.56 -14.27
CA ALA A 45 10.19 8.95 -14.02
C ALA A 45 9.90 8.86 -12.52
N VAL A 46 9.08 9.78 -12.03
CA VAL A 46 8.51 9.75 -10.68
C VAL A 46 7.08 9.32 -10.82
N TYR A 47 6.60 8.49 -9.90
CA TYR A 47 5.24 7.98 -9.84
C TYR A 47 4.68 8.31 -8.48
N GLU A 48 3.50 8.91 -8.47
CA GLU A 48 2.71 9.18 -7.27
C GLU A 48 1.48 8.28 -7.27
N GLY A 49 1.12 7.77 -6.11
CA GLY A 49 0.05 6.80 -6.00
C GLY A 49 -0.31 6.47 -4.57
N ASN A 50 -0.91 5.31 -4.39
CA ASN A 50 -1.39 4.85 -3.10
C ASN A 50 -1.00 3.40 -2.84
N THR A 51 -1.01 3.03 -1.57
CA THR A 51 -0.76 1.66 -1.13
C THR A 51 -1.81 1.17 -0.15
N VAL A 52 -2.11 -0.12 -0.23
CA VAL A 52 -2.81 -0.89 0.79
C VAL A 52 -1.87 -1.98 1.30
N ILE A 53 -1.77 -2.12 2.62
CA ILE A 53 -1.06 -3.23 3.29
C ILE A 53 -2.05 -3.92 4.22
N GLY A 54 -2.19 -5.24 4.10
CA GLY A 54 -3.12 -6.04 4.88
C GLY A 54 -2.42 -7.17 5.64
N ALA A 55 -2.92 -7.51 6.83
CA ALA A 55 -2.61 -8.77 7.47
C ALA A 55 -3.72 -9.21 8.44
N ASP A 56 -3.87 -10.51 8.62
CA ASP A 56 -4.85 -11.12 9.52
C ASP A 56 -4.11 -11.89 10.64
N TYR A 57 -4.24 -11.40 11.86
CA TYR A 57 -3.64 -11.96 13.08
C TYR A 57 -4.56 -12.97 13.79
N GLY A 58 -5.69 -13.32 13.17
CA GLY A 58 -6.68 -14.24 13.68
C GLY A 58 -7.55 -13.64 14.78
N SER A 59 -8.55 -14.40 15.23
CA SER A 59 -9.44 -14.01 16.34
C SER A 59 -10.13 -12.65 16.16
N ASN A 60 -10.59 -12.32 14.94
CA ASN A 60 -11.18 -11.02 14.59
C ASN A 60 -10.19 -9.83 14.64
N ASP A 61 -8.91 -10.05 14.32
CA ASP A 61 -7.87 -9.03 14.29
C ASP A 61 -7.27 -8.88 12.89
N ASN A 62 -8.00 -8.19 12.00
CA ASN A 62 -7.57 -7.92 10.63
C ASN A 62 -7.10 -6.48 10.52
N VAL A 63 -5.85 -6.27 10.15
CA VAL A 63 -5.25 -4.94 10.03
C VAL A 63 -5.16 -4.54 8.57
N VAL A 64 -5.58 -3.31 8.28
CA VAL A 64 -5.40 -2.66 6.99
C VAL A 64 -4.72 -1.32 7.22
N LEU A 65 -3.65 -1.06 6.48
CA LEU A 65 -2.96 0.22 6.41
C LEU A 65 -3.13 0.77 4.98
N LEU A 66 -3.52 2.02 4.88
CA LEU A 66 -3.67 2.79 3.65
C LEU A 66 -2.65 3.92 3.69
N GLY A 67 -1.90 4.12 2.61
CA GLY A 67 -0.87 5.14 2.55
C GLY A 67 -0.71 5.75 1.16
N ASP A 68 0.18 6.71 1.08
CA ASP A 68 0.64 7.30 -0.18
C ASP A 68 1.90 6.56 -0.66
N ALA A 69 2.15 6.61 -1.95
CA ALA A 69 3.32 6.01 -2.58
C ALA A 69 4.04 7.03 -3.47
N GLU A 70 5.34 7.20 -3.27
CA GLU A 70 6.22 7.95 -4.16
C GLU A 70 7.33 7.01 -4.65
N LEU A 71 7.34 6.70 -5.95
CA LEU A 71 8.31 5.80 -6.57
C LEU A 71 9.13 6.56 -7.62
N THR A 72 10.43 6.29 -7.68
CA THR A 72 11.30 6.78 -8.74
C THR A 72 11.89 5.61 -9.51
N ALA A 73 11.62 5.56 -10.81
CA ALA A 73 12.23 4.62 -11.75
C ALA A 73 13.33 5.30 -12.55
N THR A 74 14.45 4.60 -12.75
CA THR A 74 15.51 5.01 -13.68
C THR A 74 15.66 3.93 -14.74
N PHE A 75 15.56 4.33 -16.02
CA PHE A 75 15.57 3.43 -17.17
C PHE A 75 16.91 3.46 -17.89
N THR A 76 17.27 2.33 -18.48
CA THR A 76 18.45 2.11 -19.30
C THR A 76 18.11 1.18 -20.46
N SER A 77 19.01 1.06 -21.44
CA SER A 77 18.77 0.21 -22.61
C SER A 77 18.69 -1.28 -22.29
N THR A 78 19.14 -1.71 -21.11
CA THR A 78 19.21 -3.12 -20.69
C THR A 78 18.30 -3.44 -19.50
N GLY A 79 17.51 -2.49 -19.02
CA GLY A 79 16.70 -2.64 -17.80
C GLY A 79 16.66 -1.34 -17.01
N GLY A 80 16.54 -1.40 -15.69
CA GLY A 80 16.49 -0.21 -14.86
C GLY A 80 16.44 -0.51 -13.37
N THR A 81 16.28 0.55 -12.59
CA THR A 81 16.16 0.47 -11.13
C THR A 81 14.95 1.22 -10.62
N MET A 82 14.40 0.78 -9.49
CA MET A 82 13.31 1.46 -8.79
C MET A 82 13.64 1.61 -7.31
N VAL A 83 13.31 2.78 -6.77
CA VAL A 83 13.31 3.07 -5.33
C VAL A 83 12.05 3.84 -5.00
N GLY A 84 11.65 3.89 -3.74
CA GLY A 84 10.51 4.70 -3.33
C GLY A 84 10.25 4.66 -1.85
N THR A 85 9.21 5.37 -1.44
CA THR A 85 8.73 5.43 -0.06
C THR A 85 7.21 5.30 -0.06
N LEU A 86 6.71 4.56 0.92
CA LEU A 86 5.30 4.52 1.27
C LEU A 86 5.14 5.20 2.62
N ASP A 87 4.22 6.16 2.74
CA ASP A 87 4.06 6.96 3.96
C ASP A 87 2.62 7.46 4.16
N ASN A 88 2.44 8.45 5.05
CA ASN A 88 1.17 9.06 5.41
C ASN A 88 0.08 8.05 5.80
N PHE A 89 0.48 6.98 6.47
CA PHE A 89 -0.43 5.88 6.74
C PHE A 89 -1.60 6.25 7.65
N SER A 90 -2.78 5.78 7.27
CA SER A 90 -3.93 5.60 8.17
C SER A 90 -4.32 4.13 8.16
N GLY A 91 -5.00 3.66 9.20
CA GLY A 91 -5.33 2.24 9.26
C GLY A 91 -6.58 1.91 10.05
N LEU A 92 -6.96 0.65 9.94
CA LEU A 92 -8.14 0.05 10.52
C LEU A 92 -7.75 -1.28 11.15
N VAL A 93 -8.40 -1.60 12.28
CA VAL A 93 -8.42 -2.94 12.84
C VAL A 93 -9.87 -3.43 12.76
N LEU A 94 -10.10 -4.47 11.97
CA LEU A 94 -11.41 -4.99 11.62
C LEU A 94 -11.62 -6.37 12.21
N THR A 95 -12.83 -6.60 12.72
CA THR A 95 -13.30 -7.96 12.98
C THR A 95 -13.54 -8.72 11.68
N ASP A 96 -13.63 -10.06 11.73
CA ASP A 96 -13.87 -10.87 10.53
C ASP A 96 -15.18 -10.49 9.84
N ALA A 97 -16.22 -10.19 10.64
CA ALA A 97 -17.50 -9.71 10.14
C ALA A 97 -17.40 -8.37 9.43
N GLN A 98 -16.62 -7.42 9.96
CA GLN A 98 -16.39 -6.11 9.35
C GLN A 98 -15.55 -6.23 8.07
N ARG A 99 -14.51 -7.09 8.07
CA ARG A 99 -13.74 -7.41 6.87
C ARG A 99 -14.66 -7.92 5.76
N THR A 100 -15.49 -8.91 6.04
CA THR A 100 -16.46 -9.43 5.07
C THR A 100 -17.48 -8.39 4.61
N GLN A 101 -17.88 -7.43 5.45
CA GLN A 101 -18.75 -6.34 5.02
C GLN A 101 -18.05 -5.43 4.01
N VAL A 102 -16.80 -5.03 4.28
CA VAL A 102 -15.98 -4.22 3.38
C VAL A 102 -15.75 -4.95 2.06
N GLU A 103 -15.40 -6.23 2.09
CA GLU A 103 -15.23 -7.08 0.90
C GLU A 103 -16.50 -7.15 0.04
N ASN A 104 -17.68 -7.05 0.66
CA ASN A 104 -18.97 -7.02 -0.03
C ASN A 104 -19.41 -5.59 -0.44
N GLY A 105 -18.55 -4.58 -0.30
CA GLY A 105 -18.83 -3.19 -0.65
C GLY A 105 -19.74 -2.46 0.34
N ASN A 106 -19.92 -2.99 1.55
CA ASN A 106 -20.71 -2.36 2.61
C ASN A 106 -19.79 -1.79 3.69
N VAL A 107 -19.72 -0.46 3.82
CA VAL A 107 -18.89 0.22 4.82
C VAL A 107 -19.80 0.98 5.79
N PRO A 108 -20.24 0.36 6.89
CA PRO A 108 -21.05 1.04 7.90
C PRO A 108 -20.23 2.05 8.72
N ASP A 109 -20.93 3.00 9.35
CA ASP A 109 -20.34 4.12 10.11
C ASP A 109 -19.42 3.67 11.26
N ASP A 110 -19.66 2.49 11.83
CA ASP A 110 -18.83 1.94 12.90
C ASP A 110 -17.43 1.53 12.40
N ILE A 111 -17.30 1.08 11.15
CA ILE A 111 -15.99 0.83 10.51
C ILE A 111 -15.24 2.15 10.31
N ILE A 112 -15.94 3.20 9.87
CA ILE A 112 -15.37 4.54 9.70
C ILE A 112 -14.84 5.06 11.04
N SER A 113 -15.57 4.82 12.13
CA SER A 113 -15.16 5.21 13.48
C SER A 113 -13.97 4.42 14.05
N ALA A 114 -13.66 3.25 13.47
CA ALA A 114 -12.52 2.41 13.87
C ALA A 114 -11.18 2.90 13.30
N ALA A 115 -11.21 3.89 12.39
CA ALA A 115 -10.02 4.45 11.76
C ALA A 115 -9.05 5.06 12.78
N LYS A 116 -7.76 4.84 12.53
CA LYS A 116 -6.64 5.31 13.33
C LYS A 116 -5.63 6.00 12.42
N SER A 117 -5.08 7.11 12.88
CA SER A 117 -3.86 7.65 12.28
C SER A 117 -2.69 6.71 12.59
N ALA A 118 -1.80 6.55 11.64
CA ALA A 118 -0.55 5.83 11.83
C ALA A 118 0.65 6.74 11.51
N SER A 119 1.83 6.33 11.92
CA SER A 119 3.06 7.08 11.68
C SER A 119 4.20 6.14 11.29
N GLY A 120 5.15 6.62 10.50
CA GLY A 120 6.25 5.82 9.99
C GLY A 120 6.14 5.62 8.49
N ASP A 121 7.13 4.93 7.94
CA ASP A 121 7.34 4.78 6.50
C ASP A 121 7.78 3.35 6.16
N VAL A 122 7.57 2.98 4.91
CA VAL A 122 8.09 1.76 4.30
C VAL A 122 8.89 2.12 3.06
N ALA A 123 10.18 1.83 3.08
CA ALA A 123 11.05 2.05 1.95
C ALA A 123 10.93 0.92 0.92
N ILE A 124 10.87 1.28 -0.35
CA ILE A 124 11.03 0.38 -1.49
C ILE A 124 12.47 0.51 -1.99
N THR A 125 13.21 -0.59 -1.96
CA THR A 125 14.64 -0.63 -2.23
C THR A 125 15.02 -1.81 -3.12
N GLY A 126 16.20 -1.72 -3.74
CA GLY A 126 16.74 -2.80 -4.57
C GLY A 126 15.84 -3.17 -5.76
N GLY A 127 15.01 -2.24 -6.24
CA GLY A 127 14.14 -2.47 -7.37
C GLY A 127 14.92 -2.72 -8.64
N VAL A 128 14.67 -3.84 -9.31
CA VAL A 128 15.25 -4.24 -10.58
C VAL A 128 14.14 -4.26 -11.63
N ILE A 129 14.37 -3.58 -12.75
CA ILE A 129 13.46 -3.51 -13.89
C ILE A 129 14.03 -4.36 -15.02
N ALA A 130 13.24 -5.32 -15.52
CA ALA A 130 13.58 -6.20 -16.63
C ALA A 130 12.41 -6.34 -17.59
N GLY A 131 12.52 -5.73 -18.78
CA GLY A 131 11.34 -5.52 -19.63
C GLY A 131 10.34 -4.62 -18.91
N SER A 132 9.07 -5.01 -18.87
CA SER A 132 8.03 -4.32 -18.08
C SER A 132 7.97 -4.79 -16.63
N ALA A 133 8.65 -5.88 -16.27
CA ALA A 133 8.57 -6.45 -14.93
C ALA A 133 9.44 -5.68 -13.93
N VAL A 134 8.98 -5.61 -12.68
CA VAL A 134 9.68 -5.03 -11.55
C VAL A 134 9.74 -6.06 -10.42
N ALA A 135 10.91 -6.17 -9.80
CA ALA A 135 11.09 -6.90 -8.54
C ALA A 135 11.83 -5.98 -7.57
N ALA A 136 11.27 -5.77 -6.38
CA ALA A 136 11.83 -4.87 -5.37
C ALA A 136 11.75 -5.49 -3.97
N ASN A 137 12.30 -4.80 -2.98
CA ASN A 137 12.18 -5.15 -1.56
C ASN A 137 11.51 -4.02 -0.81
N SER A 138 10.68 -4.36 0.17
CA SER A 138 10.11 -3.43 1.12
C SER A 138 10.79 -3.60 2.48
N SER A 139 10.94 -2.50 3.22
CA SER A 139 11.33 -2.55 4.64
C SER A 139 10.91 -1.27 5.34
N GLY A 140 10.26 -1.40 6.49
CA GLY A 140 9.88 -0.25 7.29
C GLY A 140 9.08 -0.62 8.53
N THR A 141 8.61 0.38 9.25
CA THR A 141 7.78 0.19 10.44
C THR A 141 6.73 1.28 10.50
N VAL A 142 5.47 0.85 10.59
CA VAL A 142 4.31 1.72 10.77
C VAL A 142 3.78 1.53 12.19
N ARG A 143 3.62 2.61 12.95
CA ARG A 143 3.09 2.59 14.31
C ARG A 143 1.64 3.05 14.31
N MET A 144 0.75 2.21 14.84
CA MET A 144 -0.69 2.49 14.92
C MET A 144 -1.26 1.93 16.23
N ASP A 145 -2.06 2.73 16.93
CA ASP A 145 -2.78 2.34 18.17
C ASP A 145 -1.88 1.70 19.26
N GLY A 146 -0.61 2.09 19.30
CA GLY A 146 0.35 1.60 20.28
C GLY A 146 1.13 0.33 19.88
N SER A 147 0.80 -0.28 18.74
CA SER A 147 1.53 -1.42 18.15
C SER A 147 2.47 -0.96 17.03
N ASP A 148 3.57 -1.70 16.86
CA ASP A 148 4.50 -1.57 15.74
C ASP A 148 4.22 -2.63 14.68
N PHE A 149 3.96 -2.19 13.46
CA PHE A 149 3.76 -3.02 12.28
C PHE A 149 5.03 -2.99 11.44
N ALA A 150 5.88 -4.01 11.57
CA ALA A 150 7.09 -4.12 10.77
C ALA A 150 6.77 -4.79 9.43
N VAL A 151 6.96 -4.03 8.34
CA VAL A 151 6.70 -4.44 6.95
C VAL A 151 8.03 -4.79 6.31
N SER A 152 8.11 -5.95 5.65
CA SER A 152 9.33 -6.37 4.96
C SER A 152 9.08 -7.40 3.87
N GLY A 153 10.04 -7.54 2.97
CA GLY A 153 10.11 -8.65 2.01
C GLY A 153 9.89 -8.21 0.57
N ASN A 154 9.82 -9.18 -0.33
CA ASN A 154 9.86 -8.92 -1.76
C ASN A 154 8.53 -8.35 -2.26
N LEU A 155 8.62 -7.45 -3.24
CA LEU A 155 7.51 -6.98 -4.06
C LEU A 155 7.76 -7.41 -5.50
N MET A 156 6.69 -7.74 -6.21
CA MET A 156 6.71 -8.09 -7.63
C MET A 156 5.69 -7.24 -8.36
N GLY A 157 5.93 -6.91 -9.62
CA GLY A 157 4.96 -6.11 -10.35
C GLY A 157 5.37 -5.81 -11.77
N GLU A 158 4.69 -4.86 -12.36
CA GLU A 158 4.90 -4.46 -13.74
C GLU A 158 4.51 -3.01 -14.02
N PHE A 159 5.20 -2.42 -14.99
CA PHE A 159 4.79 -1.17 -15.61
C PHE A 159 3.62 -1.39 -16.57
N ARG A 160 2.72 -0.41 -16.65
CA ARG A 160 1.54 -0.39 -17.51
C ARG A 160 1.58 0.79 -18.48
N GLY A 161 0.89 0.64 -19.61
CA GLY A 161 0.66 1.73 -20.57
C GLY A 161 1.84 2.05 -21.49
N THR A 162 1.66 3.06 -22.34
CA THR A 162 2.73 3.55 -23.21
C THR A 162 3.76 4.32 -22.36
N ASP A 163 5.05 4.13 -22.66
CA ASP A 163 6.17 4.77 -21.96
C ASP A 163 6.17 4.56 -20.44
N ALA A 164 5.68 3.39 -20.02
CA ALA A 164 5.58 3.00 -18.61
C ALA A 164 4.79 4.01 -17.76
N ALA A 165 3.66 4.52 -18.28
CA ALA A 165 2.82 5.55 -17.64
C ALA A 165 2.38 5.24 -16.20
N ALA A 166 2.31 3.97 -15.82
CA ALA A 166 2.00 3.56 -14.45
C ALA A 166 2.82 2.34 -14.02
N VAL A 167 2.80 2.05 -12.72
CA VAL A 167 3.35 0.85 -12.12
C VAL A 167 2.39 0.28 -11.10
N GLN A 168 2.27 -1.05 -11.09
CA GLN A 168 1.56 -1.82 -10.08
C GLN A 168 2.56 -2.78 -9.43
N LEU A 169 2.63 -2.79 -8.10
CA LEU A 169 3.41 -3.73 -7.30
C LEU A 169 2.50 -4.49 -6.33
N THR A 170 2.73 -5.78 -6.16
CA THR A 170 2.03 -6.64 -5.20
C THR A 170 3.01 -7.48 -4.38
N GLU A 171 2.50 -8.20 -3.37
CA GLU A 171 3.34 -9.07 -2.55
C GLU A 171 4.12 -10.12 -3.37
N GLY A 172 5.41 -10.23 -3.10
CA GLY A 172 6.23 -11.35 -3.50
C GLY A 172 6.21 -12.48 -2.46
N ALA A 173 6.85 -13.60 -2.79
CA ALA A 173 6.81 -14.83 -1.98
C ALA A 173 7.32 -14.69 -0.52
N THR A 174 8.09 -13.64 -0.21
CA THR A 174 8.68 -13.41 1.12
C THR A 174 8.10 -12.19 1.83
N PHE A 175 7.08 -11.54 1.26
CA PHE A 175 6.44 -10.39 1.87
C PHE A 175 5.78 -10.77 3.20
N ASN A 176 5.92 -9.91 4.20
CA ASN A 176 5.37 -10.11 5.53
C ASN A 176 5.18 -8.77 6.26
N MET A 177 4.09 -8.68 7.02
CA MET A 177 3.81 -7.64 8.00
C MET A 177 3.62 -8.28 9.37
N THR A 178 4.54 -8.02 10.29
CA THR A 178 4.43 -8.49 11.68
C THR A 178 3.89 -7.39 12.59
N ARG A 179 3.14 -7.76 13.63
CA ARG A 179 2.66 -6.85 14.67
C ARG A 179 3.39 -7.15 15.97
N ASP A 180 4.18 -6.21 16.46
CA ASP A 180 4.97 -6.36 17.68
C ASP A 180 5.83 -7.66 17.66
N GLY A 181 6.35 -8.01 16.48
CA GLY A 181 7.13 -9.23 16.22
C GLY A 181 6.33 -10.52 16.03
N VAL A 182 5.00 -10.47 16.09
CA VAL A 182 4.10 -11.60 15.85
C VAL A 182 3.75 -11.69 14.37
N ASN A 183 3.87 -12.88 13.79
CA ASN A 183 3.46 -13.14 12.41
C ASN A 183 1.94 -13.25 12.29
N PRO A 184 1.37 -12.88 11.13
CA PRO A 184 -0.04 -13.10 10.86
C PRO A 184 -0.36 -14.58 10.69
N THR A 185 -1.63 -14.92 10.91
CA THR A 185 -2.14 -16.30 10.87
C THR A 185 -2.34 -16.78 9.43
N THR A 186 -2.82 -15.91 8.54
CA THR A 186 -3.18 -16.25 7.15
C THR A 186 -2.28 -15.59 6.10
N GLY A 187 -1.32 -14.76 6.54
CA GLY A 187 -0.35 -14.07 5.69
C GLY A 187 -0.52 -12.55 5.67
N SER A 188 0.27 -11.90 4.84
CA SER A 188 0.20 -10.45 4.58
C SER A 188 0.06 -10.19 3.09
N THR A 189 -0.57 -9.09 2.76
CA THR A 189 -0.71 -8.60 1.39
C THR A 189 -0.24 -7.17 1.29
N ILE A 190 0.18 -6.77 0.10
CA ILE A 190 0.45 -5.38 -0.23
C ILE A 190 0.09 -5.14 -1.67
N GLU A 191 -0.50 -3.98 -1.95
CA GLU A 191 -0.69 -3.47 -3.29
C GLU A 191 -0.22 -2.01 -3.32
N VAL A 192 0.49 -1.65 -4.38
CA VAL A 192 0.94 -0.28 -4.66
C VAL A 192 0.58 0.00 -6.11
N ASP A 193 -0.27 1.00 -6.33
CA ASP A 193 -0.62 1.48 -7.67
C ASP A 193 -0.20 2.95 -7.77
N ALA A 194 0.58 3.29 -8.80
CA ALA A 194 1.10 4.64 -8.99
C ALA A 194 1.21 5.03 -10.47
N VAL A 195 0.99 6.32 -10.74
CA VAL A 195 0.99 6.93 -12.08
C VAL A 195 2.02 8.06 -12.15
N GLN A 196 2.55 8.32 -13.35
CA GLN A 196 3.49 9.45 -13.59
C GLN A 196 2.83 10.82 -13.55
#